data_AF-A0A377Z6M2-F1
#
_entry.id   AF-A0A377Z6M2-F1
#
_cell.length_a   1.000
_cell.length_b   1.000
_cell.length_c   1.000
_cell.angle_alpha   90.00
_cell.angle_beta   90.00
_cell.angle_gamma   90.00
#
_symmetry.space_group_name_H-M   'P 1'
#
loop_
_entity.id
_entity.type
_entity.pdbx_description
1 polymer ?
#
loop_
_entity_poly.entity_id
_entity_poly.type
_entity_poly.pdbx_seq_one_letter_code
_entity_poly.pdbx_strand_id
1 'polypeptide(L)'
;MARDLGRTLGLKVSFVYTSWPALAADLQADKFDIAMGGVTETPARAQAFALSHPVVANGKIALANCQAAPRLGSLEKIDRPDVKVIVNPGGTNQSFVDEHIKQGANYSRAEQCR
;
A
#
# COMPACT_ATOMS: atom_id res chain seq x y z
N MET A 1 4.99 -14.55 -9.99
CA MET A 1 4.99 -13.53 -11.06
C MET A 1 6.40 -13.12 -11.48
N ALA A 2 7.22 -12.43 -10.64
CA ALA A 2 8.55 -11.96 -11.05
C ALA A 2 9.48 -13.06 -11.61
N ARG A 3 9.58 -14.21 -10.93
CA ARG A 3 10.35 -15.37 -11.42
C ARG A 3 9.85 -15.90 -12.75
N ASP A 4 8.53 -15.83 -12.98
CA ASP A 4 7.92 -16.33 -14.21
C ASP A 4 8.24 -15.40 -15.39
N LEU A 5 8.10 -14.09 -15.19
CA LEU A 5 8.53 -13.07 -16.16
C LEU A 5 10.00 -13.24 -16.54
N GLY A 6 10.88 -13.42 -15.55
CA GLY A 6 12.30 -13.68 -15.80
C GLY A 6 12.54 -14.92 -16.64
N ARG A 7 11.85 -16.04 -16.35
CA ARG A 7 11.93 -17.26 -17.18
C ARG A 7 11.46 -17.01 -18.60
N THR A 8 10.34 -16.33 -18.80
CA THR A 8 9.80 -16.02 -20.14
C THR A 8 10.76 -15.17 -20.96
N LEU A 9 11.48 -14.25 -20.32
CA LEU A 9 12.46 -13.38 -20.97
C LEU A 9 13.86 -14.01 -21.10
N GLY A 10 14.08 -15.21 -20.54
CA GLY A 10 15.42 -15.82 -20.49
C GLY A 10 16.41 -15.10 -19.56
N LEU A 11 15.90 -14.37 -18.56
CA LEU A 11 16.69 -13.57 -17.62
C LEU A 11 16.74 -14.18 -16.22
N LYS A 12 17.85 -13.97 -15.51
CA LYS A 12 17.98 -14.31 -14.08
C LYS A 12 17.42 -13.19 -13.22
N VAL A 13 16.47 -13.51 -12.35
CA VAL A 13 15.88 -12.53 -11.41
C VAL A 13 16.81 -12.31 -10.22
N SER A 14 17.15 -11.05 -9.97
CA SER A 14 17.75 -10.56 -8.72
C SER A 14 16.69 -9.78 -7.94
N PHE A 15 16.56 -10.05 -6.64
CA PHE A 15 15.64 -9.30 -5.79
C PHE A 15 16.39 -8.19 -5.06
N VAL A 16 15.96 -6.96 -5.25
CA VAL A 16 16.50 -5.77 -4.61
C VAL A 16 15.52 -5.28 -3.55
N TYR A 17 16.03 -4.98 -2.36
CA TYR A 17 15.21 -4.47 -1.26
C TYR A 17 14.89 -2.98 -1.47
N THR A 18 13.65 -2.59 -1.20
CA THR A 18 13.19 -1.20 -1.16
C THR A 18 12.05 -1.06 -0.13
N SER A 19 11.52 0.14 0.06
CA SER A 19 10.41 0.44 0.97
C SER A 19 9.38 1.35 0.29
N TRP A 20 8.17 1.45 0.85
CA TRP A 20 7.13 2.32 0.27
C TRP A 20 7.56 3.79 0.13
N PRO A 21 8.21 4.41 1.14
CA PRO A 21 8.72 5.77 1.00
C PRO A 21 9.83 5.91 -0.05
N ALA A 22 10.67 4.87 -0.21
CA ALA A 22 11.84 4.93 -1.10
C ALA A 22 11.53 4.48 -2.54
N LEU A 23 10.40 3.82 -2.78
CA LEU A 23 10.10 3.10 -4.03
C LEU A 23 10.36 3.92 -5.30
N ALA A 24 9.84 5.15 -5.36
CA ALA A 24 9.98 6.00 -6.54
C ALA A 24 11.44 6.48 -6.72
N ALA A 25 12.08 6.90 -5.62
CA ALA A 25 13.46 7.37 -5.65
C ALA A 25 14.44 6.24 -6.00
N ASP A 26 14.23 5.02 -5.48
CA ASP A 26 15.06 3.86 -5.79
C ASP A 26 14.94 3.44 -7.25
N LEU A 27 13.72 3.49 -7.83
CA LEU A 27 13.50 3.22 -9.25
C LEU A 27 14.14 4.28 -10.14
N GLN A 28 14.00 5.57 -9.79
CA GLN A 28 14.62 6.69 -10.53
C GLN A 28 16.16 6.67 -10.44
N ALA A 29 16.70 6.14 -9.34
CA ALA A 29 18.13 5.94 -9.15
C ALA A 29 18.66 4.63 -9.77
N ASP A 30 17.86 3.95 -10.61
CA ASP A 30 18.23 2.74 -11.33
C ASP A 30 18.69 1.58 -10.44
N LYS A 31 18.12 1.47 -9.23
CA LYS A 31 18.45 0.35 -8.32
C LYS A 31 17.82 -0.97 -8.73
N PHE A 32 16.75 -0.94 -9.51
CA PHE A 32 16.05 -2.11 -10.04
C PHE A 32 15.24 -1.75 -11.29
N ASP A 33 15.03 -2.73 -12.17
CA ASP A 33 14.34 -2.51 -13.45
C ASP A 33 12.81 -2.43 -13.32
N ILE A 34 12.24 -3.15 -12.35
CA ILE A 34 10.79 -3.25 -12.16
C ILE A 34 10.41 -3.48 -10.69
N ALA A 35 9.45 -2.70 -10.20
CA ALA A 35 8.83 -2.93 -8.90
C ALA A 35 7.67 -3.92 -9.00
N MET A 36 7.82 -5.13 -8.44
CA MET A 36 6.77 -6.17 -8.44
C MET A 36 6.43 -6.61 -7.01
N GLY A 37 5.39 -6.00 -6.42
CA GLY A 37 5.04 -6.27 -5.02
C GLY A 37 3.71 -5.67 -4.57
N GLY A 38 2.67 -5.73 -5.40
CA GLY A 38 1.35 -5.15 -5.06
C GLY A 38 1.34 -3.62 -5.10
N VAL A 39 2.04 -3.03 -6.07
CA VAL A 39 2.09 -1.57 -6.25
C VAL A 39 0.77 -1.10 -6.83
N THR A 40 -0.07 -0.46 -6.00
CA THR A 40 -1.30 0.19 -6.47
C THR A 40 -0.99 1.37 -7.40
N GLU A 41 -1.66 1.46 -8.54
CA GLU A 41 -1.62 2.63 -9.40
C GLU A 41 -2.16 3.87 -8.66
N THR A 42 -1.46 4.99 -8.78
CA THR A 42 -1.92 6.30 -8.33
C THR A 42 -1.46 7.36 -9.34
N PRO A 43 -2.15 8.51 -9.47
CA PRO A 43 -1.70 9.59 -10.35
C PRO A 43 -0.26 10.03 -10.08
N ALA A 44 0.12 10.13 -8.81
CA ALA A 44 1.50 10.49 -8.41
C ALA A 44 2.53 9.44 -8.87
N ARG A 45 2.19 8.14 -8.83
CA ARG A 45 3.07 7.06 -9.31
C ARG A 45 3.16 7.07 -10.84
N ALA A 46 2.04 7.25 -11.53
CA ALA A 46 2.00 7.35 -12.98
C ALA A 46 2.80 8.56 -13.53
N GLN A 47 2.94 9.62 -12.73
CA GLN A 47 3.82 10.75 -13.04
C GLN A 47 5.30 10.43 -12.78
N ALA A 48 5.60 9.60 -11.78
CA ALA A 48 6.97 9.30 -11.35
C ALA A 48 7.64 8.16 -12.15
N PHE A 49 6.87 7.20 -12.65
CA PHE A 49 7.35 6.04 -13.40
C PHE A 49 6.23 5.38 -14.22
N ALA A 50 6.62 4.59 -15.23
CA ALA A 50 5.67 3.84 -16.05
C ALA A 50 5.01 2.71 -15.24
N LEU A 51 3.72 2.48 -15.50
CA LEU A 51 2.93 1.40 -14.91
C LEU A 51 2.51 0.40 -15.99
N SER A 52 2.51 -0.89 -15.66
CA SER A 52 1.96 -1.91 -16.54
C SER A 52 0.43 -1.81 -16.60
N HIS A 53 -0.19 -2.58 -17.50
CA HIS A 53 -1.62 -2.88 -17.34
C HIS A 53 -1.91 -3.50 -15.96
N PRO A 54 -3.08 -3.22 -15.36
CA PRO A 54 -3.46 -3.80 -14.08
C PRO A 54 -3.44 -5.33 -14.11
N VAL A 55 -2.80 -5.94 -13.11
CA VAL A 55 -2.66 -7.40 -13.01
C VAL A 55 -3.70 -8.04 -12.08
N VAL A 56 -4.26 -7.28 -11.14
CA VAL A 56 -5.25 -7.76 -10.18
C VAL A 56 -6.11 -6.59 -9.68
N ALA A 57 -7.43 -6.82 -9.54
CA ALA A 57 -8.31 -5.86 -8.90
C ALA A 57 -8.00 -5.77 -7.40
N ASN A 58 -8.06 -4.56 -6.83
CA ASN A 58 -7.68 -4.29 -5.45
C ASN A 58 -8.60 -3.21 -4.85
N GLY A 59 -8.70 -3.19 -3.52
CA GLY A 59 -9.41 -2.17 -2.74
C GLY A 59 -8.84 -2.04 -1.33
N LYS A 60 -9.43 -1.13 -0.54
CA LYS A 60 -9.14 -1.00 0.89
C LYS A 60 -10.19 -1.75 1.70
N ILE A 61 -9.75 -2.53 2.67
CA ILE A 61 -10.62 -3.28 3.57
C ILE A 61 -10.20 -2.96 5.00
N ALA A 62 -11.17 -2.66 5.85
CA ALA A 62 -10.95 -2.57 7.29
C ALA A 62 -10.83 -3.97 7.88
N LEU A 63 -9.71 -4.26 8.54
CA LEU A 63 -9.51 -5.49 9.28
C LEU A 63 -9.74 -5.22 10.78
N ALA A 64 -10.60 -6.01 11.40
CA ALA A 64 -10.92 -5.93 12.82
C ALA A 64 -11.10 -7.32 13.41
N ASN A 65 -11.10 -7.43 14.74
CA ASN A 65 -11.48 -8.68 15.40
C ASN A 65 -12.95 -9.04 15.07
N CYS A 66 -13.28 -10.33 15.11
CA CYS A 66 -14.60 -10.81 14.67
C CYS A 66 -15.76 -10.20 15.46
N GLN A 67 -15.55 -9.85 16.73
CA GLN A 67 -16.57 -9.24 17.58
C GLN A 67 -16.85 -7.77 17.21
N ALA A 68 -15.83 -7.04 16.75
CA ALA A 68 -15.94 -5.64 16.35
C ALA A 68 -16.29 -5.46 14.87
N ALA A 69 -16.01 -6.43 13.99
CA ALA A 69 -16.24 -6.30 12.55
C ALA A 69 -17.70 -5.90 12.19
N PRO A 70 -18.77 -6.46 12.80
CA PRO A 70 -20.14 -6.08 12.47
C PRO A 70 -20.47 -4.60 12.69
N ARG A 71 -19.79 -3.94 13.65
CA ARG A 71 -19.99 -2.51 13.95
C ARG A 71 -19.16 -1.57 13.08
N LEU A 72 -18.24 -2.06 12.25
CA LEU A 72 -17.28 -1.25 11.47
C LEU A 72 -17.52 -1.34 9.94
N GLY A 73 -18.75 -1.64 9.52
CA GLY A 73 -19.08 -1.89 8.11
C GLY A 73 -19.14 -0.68 7.18
N SER A 74 -18.82 0.53 7.64
CA SER A 74 -18.77 1.73 6.79
C SER A 74 -17.80 2.78 7.38
N LEU A 75 -17.37 3.76 6.56
CA LEU A 75 -16.47 4.82 7.00
C LEU A 75 -17.07 5.66 8.14
N GLU A 76 -18.38 5.93 8.11
CA GLU A 76 -19.09 6.71 9.13
C GLU A 76 -19.16 5.98 10.47
N LYS A 77 -19.09 4.64 10.45
CA LYS A 77 -19.01 3.81 11.66
C LYS A 77 -17.57 3.69 12.17
N ILE A 78 -16.59 3.80 11.28
CA ILE A 78 -15.16 3.77 11.61
C ILE A 78 -14.70 5.12 12.15
N ASP A 79 -15.12 6.25 11.56
CA ASP A 79 -14.71 7.60 11.95
C ASP A 79 -15.49 8.07 13.20
N ARG A 80 -15.21 7.44 14.34
CA ARG A 80 -15.84 7.70 15.64
C ARG A 80 -14.83 7.74 16.80
N PRO A 81 -15.01 8.63 17.81
CA PRO A 81 -14.09 8.78 18.97
C PRO A 81 -13.66 7.50 19.68
N ASP A 82 -14.54 6.52 19.74
CA ASP A 82 -14.31 5.24 20.41
C ASP A 82 -13.59 4.20 19.53
N VAL A 83 -13.34 4.50 18.26
CA VAL A 83 -12.63 3.62 17.32
C VAL A 83 -11.17 4.06 17.21
N LYS A 84 -10.25 3.10 17.33
CA LYS A 84 -8.82 3.32 17.08
C LYS A 84 -8.45 2.73 15.73
N VAL A 85 -7.93 3.56 14.83
CA VAL A 85 -7.45 3.14 13.50
C VAL A 85 -5.94 3.10 13.51
N ILE A 86 -5.38 1.98 13.04
CA ILE A 86 -3.94 1.75 12.91
C ILE A 86 -3.62 1.56 11.44
N VAL A 87 -2.59 2.26 10.94
CA VAL A 87 -2.08 2.10 9.57
C VAL A 87 -0.57 2.02 9.54
N ASN A 88 -0.03 1.35 8.52
CA ASN A 88 1.38 1.42 8.20
C ASN A 88 1.72 2.77 7.51
N PRO A 89 2.86 3.39 7.83
CA PRO A 89 3.24 4.68 7.26
C PRO A 89 3.73 4.58 5.80
N GLY A 90 3.66 5.70 5.09
CA GLY A 90 4.37 5.92 3.83
C GLY A 90 3.77 5.26 2.58
N GLY A 91 2.56 4.70 2.68
CA GLY A 91 1.88 4.04 1.58
C GLY A 91 0.42 4.45 1.43
N THR A 92 -0.28 3.81 0.51
CA THR A 92 -1.67 4.16 0.16
C THR A 92 -2.68 3.84 1.26
N ASN A 93 -2.34 3.02 2.25
CA ASN A 93 -3.18 2.82 3.44
C ASN A 93 -3.23 4.09 4.30
N GLN A 94 -2.07 4.69 4.54
CA GLN A 94 -1.98 5.96 5.25
C GLN A 94 -2.73 7.06 4.50
N SER A 95 -2.44 7.24 3.20
CA SER A 95 -3.11 8.29 2.42
C SER A 95 -4.63 8.13 2.40
N PHE A 96 -5.12 6.89 2.31
CA PHE A 96 -6.56 6.62 2.37
C PHE A 96 -7.18 7.03 3.72
N VAL A 97 -6.53 6.68 4.83
CA VAL A 97 -7.02 7.05 6.17
C VAL A 97 -6.92 8.54 6.42
N ASP A 98 -5.79 9.18 6.05
CA ASP A 98 -5.60 10.63 6.17
C ASP A 98 -6.67 11.42 5.37
N GLU A 99 -7.18 10.86 4.27
CA GLU A 99 -8.23 11.44 3.44
C GLU A 99 -9.65 11.23 3.98
N HIS A 100 -9.95 10.07 4.59
CA HIS A 100 -11.32 9.66 4.91
C HIS A 100 -11.67 9.66 6.40
N ILE A 101 -10.69 9.62 7.30
CA ILE A 101 -10.89 9.55 8.75
C ILE A 101 -10.44 10.88 9.33
N LYS A 102 -11.40 11.79 9.59
CA LYS A 102 -11.07 13.21 9.75
C LYS A 102 -10.94 13.61 11.22
N GLN A 103 -11.88 13.27 12.10
CA GLN A 103 -11.83 13.73 13.51
C GLN A 103 -12.62 12.86 14.50
N GLY A 104 -13.23 11.75 14.06
CA GLY A 104 -13.86 10.79 14.94
C GLY A 104 -12.81 9.85 15.51
N ALA A 105 -12.12 9.05 14.71
CA ALA A 105 -11.28 7.97 15.26
C ALA A 105 -9.94 8.42 15.88
N ASN A 106 -9.49 7.70 16.91
CA ASN A 106 -8.11 7.79 17.41
C ASN A 106 -7.15 7.18 16.38
N TYR A 107 -6.44 8.03 15.65
CA TYR A 107 -5.51 7.60 14.60
C TYR A 107 -4.09 7.40 15.13
N SER A 108 -3.49 6.24 14.83
CA SER A 108 -2.09 5.96 15.17
C SER A 108 -1.35 5.29 14.02
N ARG A 109 -0.09 5.70 13.82
CA ARG A 109 0.80 5.07 12.84
C ARG A 109 1.53 3.93 13.54
N ALA A 110 1.50 2.74 12.94
CA ALA A 110 2.31 1.64 13.40
C ALA A 110 3.79 2.01 13.22
N GLU A 111 4.58 1.87 14.28
CA GLU A 111 6.04 1.97 14.17
C GLU A 111 6.56 0.74 13.45
N GLN A 112 7.45 0.93 12.48
CA GLN A 112 8.18 -0.20 11.90
C GLN A 112 9.13 -0.73 12.97
N CYS A 113 8.95 -1.98 13.38
CA CYS A 113 9.98 -2.72 14.12
C CYS A 113 11.25 -2.69 13.27
N ARG A 114 12.29 -2.04 13.79
CA ARG A 114 13.62 -2.02 13.19
C ARG A 114 14.32 -3.35 13.40
#